data_AF-A0A7V6A306-F1
#
_entry.id   AF-A0A7V6A306-F1
#
_cell.length_a   1.000
_cell.length_b   1.000
_cell.length_c   1.000
_cell.angle_alpha   90.00
_cell.angle_beta   90.00
_cell.angle_gamma   90.00
#
_symmetry.space_group_name_H-M   'P 1'
#
loop_
_entity.id
_entity.type
_entity.pdbx_description
1 polymer ?
#
loop_
_entity_poly.entity_id
_entity_poly.type
_entity_poly.pdbx_seq_one_letter_code
_entity_poly.pdbx_strand_id
1 'polypeptide(L)'
;MTYGVESLRLTTWPGITTMNAMQTFTSSRWLLLVLGLFTILGAGSVRQVQAGNPPVQAPHPRLEDPRLAPRAARIVEQVALSYEAGMTPQARERDFLKKIALAKHLLGVTNLADLRQQSLALLSGSGETSWETLRCLRWPQGDRVGVVLSVPVWVPSQARRVPAFAGFEKKWQTVALCEPRPSCYVWFAGLLADINDKAKYRPERTLVEVNSRFAPLAGLFLEYIFREGWYDANKRVPILVLRAGEDTWAVSASQGPVTAECLSFPDKEGASLDAMVVKSHFGNMAELHHGRHVAISNHRLGLAMDVNDFNYKGVVDGNPNPVSFSLRQYNRDAMHRLDARNLPAWVYTGAKWLGLRIPQEWLYTSYSADWPHFDVGTKNNSERVAH
;
A
#
# COMPACT_ATOMS: atom_id res chain seq x y z
N MET A 1 53.35 -23.52 -17.77
CA MET A 1 52.98 -22.17 -18.25
C MET A 1 53.07 -21.22 -17.07
N THR A 2 53.62 -20.03 -17.26
CA THR A 2 54.01 -19.11 -16.18
C THR A 2 53.33 -17.75 -16.29
N TYR A 3 52.47 -17.46 -15.32
CA TYR A 3 52.05 -16.12 -14.90
C TYR A 3 51.90 -16.19 -13.36
N GLY A 4 52.23 -15.18 -12.58
CA GLY A 4 52.72 -13.84 -12.93
C GLY A 4 52.40 -12.88 -11.78
N VAL A 5 53.09 -13.03 -10.64
CA VAL A 5 52.76 -12.31 -9.40
C VAL A 5 53.61 -11.04 -9.29
N GLU A 6 53.02 -9.90 -9.61
CA GLU A 6 53.62 -8.60 -9.31
C GLU A 6 53.13 -8.08 -7.95
N SER A 7 54.07 -7.85 -7.05
CA SER A 7 53.85 -7.14 -5.79
C SER A 7 54.47 -5.75 -5.90
N LEU A 8 53.72 -4.71 -5.54
CA LEU A 8 54.19 -3.32 -5.60
C LEU A 8 54.16 -2.72 -4.19
N ARG A 9 55.31 -2.14 -3.80
CA ARG A 9 55.61 -1.73 -2.42
C ARG A 9 55.26 -0.26 -2.18
N LEU A 10 54.86 0.06 -0.95
CA LEU A 10 54.79 1.44 -0.46
C LEU A 10 56.14 1.88 0.12
N THR A 11 56.73 2.90 -0.50
CA THR A 11 57.87 3.72 -0.03
C THR A 11 57.64 5.12 -0.62
N THR A 12 57.90 6.26 0.03
CA THR A 12 58.92 6.57 1.06
C THR A 12 58.41 7.57 2.14
N TRP A 13 59.22 7.78 3.19
CA TRP A 13 59.30 8.99 4.02
C TRP A 13 60.61 9.74 3.69
N PRO A 14 60.67 11.08 3.79
CA PRO A 14 61.19 11.77 5.01
C PRO A 14 60.37 13.04 5.36
N GLY A 15 60.56 13.81 6.44
CA GLY A 15 61.43 13.79 7.64
C GLY A 15 61.24 15.15 8.37
N ILE A 16 60.94 15.22 9.69
CA ILE A 16 61.88 15.50 10.80
C ILE A 16 62.86 16.68 10.49
N THR A 17 62.96 17.81 11.22
CA THR A 17 62.47 18.21 12.58
C THR A 17 61.75 19.61 12.53
N THR A 18 61.75 20.62 13.43
CA THR A 18 62.52 20.96 14.66
C THR A 18 61.80 21.98 15.58
N MET A 19 61.65 21.64 16.87
CA MET A 19 61.62 22.45 18.13
C MET A 19 60.92 23.83 18.31
N ASN A 20 60.49 24.03 19.57
CA ASN A 20 60.13 25.28 20.29
C ASN A 20 58.77 25.93 19.96
N ALA A 21 58.07 26.59 20.91
CA ALA A 21 58.42 26.91 22.30
C ALA A 21 57.31 26.55 23.31
N MET A 22 57.70 26.35 24.57
CA MET A 22 56.83 26.07 25.72
C MET A 22 56.45 27.37 26.43
N GLN A 23 55.16 27.67 26.60
CA GLN A 23 54.71 28.70 27.55
C GLN A 23 53.35 28.37 28.17
N THR A 24 53.40 27.93 29.42
CA THR A 24 52.24 27.86 30.33
C THR A 24 51.96 29.24 30.93
N PHE A 25 50.70 29.65 31.04
CA PHE A 25 50.28 30.47 32.19
C PHE A 25 48.82 30.25 32.58
N THR A 26 48.55 30.48 33.86
CA THR A 26 47.23 30.42 34.53
C THR A 26 46.40 31.66 34.13
N SER A 27 45.09 31.77 34.36
CA SER A 27 44.39 31.46 35.61
C SER A 27 42.86 31.54 35.49
N SER A 28 42.15 30.88 36.42
CA SER A 28 40.71 31.06 36.62
C SER A 28 40.43 32.30 37.47
N ARG A 29 39.70 33.28 36.93
CA ARG A 29 38.91 34.30 37.68
C ARG A 29 38.16 35.20 36.70
N TRP A 30 36.83 35.12 36.70
CA TRP A 30 35.91 36.23 36.96
C TRP A 30 34.49 35.66 37.12
N LEU A 31 33.82 36.06 38.19
CA LEU A 31 32.58 35.47 38.68
C LEU A 31 31.59 36.62 38.96
N LEU A 32 30.34 36.46 38.54
CA LEU A 32 29.15 37.24 38.96
C LEU A 32 29.26 38.78 38.94
N LEU A 33 28.67 39.45 37.93
CA LEU A 33 27.89 40.69 38.14
C LEU A 33 27.12 41.18 36.90
N VAL A 34 25.94 40.59 36.63
CA VAL A 34 24.70 41.34 36.33
C VAL A 34 23.54 40.44 36.78
N LEU A 35 22.82 40.83 37.82
CA LEU A 35 21.60 40.16 38.28
C LEU A 35 20.61 41.24 38.70
N GLY A 36 19.62 41.53 37.85
CA GLY A 36 18.65 42.59 38.10
C GLY A 36 17.77 42.88 36.88
N LEU A 37 16.45 42.90 37.11
CA LEU A 37 15.39 43.29 36.15
C LEU A 37 15.41 42.59 34.78
N PHE A 38 14.72 41.44 34.71
CA PHE A 38 13.48 41.38 33.92
C PHE A 38 12.57 40.24 34.44
N THR A 39 11.79 40.54 35.48
CA THR A 39 10.77 39.64 36.03
C THR A 39 9.49 39.71 35.21
N ILE A 40 9.39 38.89 34.15
CA ILE A 40 8.12 38.67 33.43
C ILE A 40 7.76 37.19 33.41
N LEU A 41 6.74 36.87 34.19
CA LEU A 41 5.70 35.85 33.98
C LEU A 41 6.00 34.78 32.90
N GLY A 42 6.40 33.59 33.35
CA GLY A 42 6.71 32.47 32.46
C GLY A 42 6.78 31.13 33.19
N ALA A 43 5.77 30.81 33.99
CA ALA A 43 5.63 29.44 34.51
C ALA A 43 5.60 28.46 33.32
N GLY A 44 6.36 27.38 33.40
CA GLY A 44 6.55 26.43 32.30
C GLY A 44 5.26 25.67 31.98
N SER A 45 4.37 26.28 31.20
CA SER A 45 3.14 25.67 30.71
C SER A 45 3.47 24.41 29.93
N VAL A 46 3.28 23.26 30.57
CA VAL A 46 3.10 21.99 29.87
C VAL A 46 1.97 22.22 28.88
N ARG A 47 2.32 22.35 27.59
CA ARG A 47 1.33 22.32 26.53
C ARG A 47 0.72 20.93 26.52
N GLN A 48 -0.36 20.76 27.28
CA GLN A 48 -1.46 19.94 26.80
C GLN A 48 -1.65 20.32 25.34
N VAL A 49 -1.52 19.33 24.45
CA VAL A 49 -2.01 19.47 23.09
C VAL A 49 -3.51 19.74 23.27
N GLN A 50 -3.94 20.98 23.01
CA GLN A 50 -5.36 21.30 23.02
C GLN A 50 -6.03 20.29 22.10
N ALA A 51 -7.09 19.65 22.59
CA ALA A 51 -7.93 18.82 21.75
C ALA A 51 -8.51 19.73 20.66
N GLY A 52 -7.89 19.69 19.48
CA GLY A 52 -8.43 20.32 18.29
C GLY A 52 -9.85 19.78 18.06
N ASN A 53 -10.70 20.64 17.49
CA ASN A 53 -12.14 20.45 17.31
C ASN A 53 -12.55 18.98 17.12
N PRO A 54 -13.64 18.52 17.79
CA PRO A 54 -14.07 17.13 17.74
C PRO A 54 -14.11 16.66 16.28
N PRO A 55 -13.47 15.51 15.96
CA PRO A 55 -13.10 15.21 14.60
C PRO A 55 -14.33 15.17 13.70
N VAL A 56 -14.26 15.90 12.58
CA VAL A 56 -15.17 15.72 11.44
C VAL A 56 -15.23 14.21 11.18
N GLN A 57 -16.44 13.65 11.26
CA GLN A 57 -16.64 12.20 11.30
C GLN A 57 -15.85 11.53 10.18
N ALA A 58 -14.91 10.65 10.56
CA ALA A 58 -13.95 10.10 9.62
C ALA A 58 -14.68 9.48 8.41
N PRO A 59 -14.30 9.85 7.16
CA PRO A 59 -15.08 9.55 5.98
C PRO A 59 -15.22 8.04 5.76
N HIS A 60 -16.44 7.60 5.46
CA HIS A 60 -16.76 6.19 5.19
C HIS A 60 -16.54 5.81 3.71
N PRO A 61 -16.43 4.51 3.38
CA PRO A 61 -16.64 4.00 2.03
C PRO A 61 -18.07 4.26 1.53
N ARG A 62 -18.25 4.37 0.22
CA ARG A 62 -19.57 4.36 -0.44
C ARG A 62 -19.43 3.93 -1.90
N LEU A 63 -20.52 3.57 -2.58
CA LEU A 63 -20.52 3.49 -4.04
C LEU A 63 -20.59 4.90 -4.64
N GLU A 64 -19.89 5.17 -5.75
CA GLU A 64 -20.04 6.46 -6.46
C GLU A 64 -21.42 6.58 -7.12
N ASP A 65 -21.94 5.50 -7.71
CA ASP A 65 -23.35 5.40 -8.10
C ASP A 65 -24.04 4.23 -7.36
N PRO A 66 -24.72 4.49 -6.23
CA PRO A 66 -25.41 3.45 -5.47
C PRO A 66 -26.62 2.85 -6.22
N ARG A 67 -27.11 3.49 -7.28
CA ARG A 67 -28.22 2.98 -8.11
C ARG A 67 -27.79 1.80 -8.98
N LEU A 68 -26.49 1.61 -9.21
CA LEU A 68 -25.96 0.46 -9.95
C LEU A 68 -26.11 -0.84 -9.14
N ALA A 69 -25.96 -0.79 -7.81
CA ALA A 69 -26.18 -1.93 -6.92
C ALA A 69 -26.80 -1.51 -5.57
N PRO A 70 -28.11 -1.20 -5.52
CA PRO A 70 -28.77 -0.72 -4.29
C PRO A 70 -28.74 -1.71 -3.13
N ARG A 71 -28.53 -3.02 -3.36
CA ARG A 71 -28.25 -3.96 -2.26
C ARG A 71 -26.86 -3.73 -1.68
N ALA A 72 -25.83 -3.62 -2.53
CA ALA A 72 -24.44 -3.44 -2.09
C ALA A 72 -24.25 -2.11 -1.34
N ALA A 73 -24.83 -1.01 -1.84
CA ALA A 73 -24.80 0.29 -1.17
C ALA A 73 -25.32 0.22 0.28
N ARG A 74 -26.54 -0.32 0.47
CA ARG A 74 -27.14 -0.47 1.80
C ARG A 74 -26.36 -1.39 2.73
N ILE A 75 -25.62 -2.37 2.21
CA ILE A 75 -24.74 -3.20 3.05
C ILE A 75 -23.49 -2.41 3.46
N VAL A 76 -22.83 -1.68 2.53
CA VAL A 76 -21.70 -0.79 2.85
C VAL A 76 -22.06 0.19 3.98
N GLU A 77 -23.25 0.80 3.91
CA GLU A 77 -23.76 1.72 4.94
C GLU A 77 -23.99 1.05 6.31
N GLN A 78 -24.56 -0.18 6.34
CA GLN A 78 -24.80 -0.91 7.59
C GLN A 78 -23.51 -1.44 8.24
N VAL A 79 -22.51 -1.82 7.43
CA VAL A 79 -21.26 -2.42 7.92
C VAL A 79 -20.18 -1.37 8.24
N ALA A 80 -20.41 -0.10 7.90
CA ALA A 80 -19.56 1.04 8.23
C ALA A 80 -19.07 1.03 9.69
N LEU A 81 -17.78 1.28 9.93
CA LEU A 81 -17.17 1.22 11.26
C LEU A 81 -17.64 2.36 12.18
N SER A 82 -18.03 2.04 13.42
CA SER A 82 -18.47 3.05 14.41
C SER A 82 -17.28 3.92 14.83
N TYR A 83 -16.24 3.29 15.40
CA TYR A 83 -14.94 3.93 15.71
C TYR A 83 -15.09 5.31 16.41
N GLU A 84 -15.89 5.32 17.47
CA GLU A 84 -16.24 6.47 18.30
C GLU A 84 -15.06 6.98 19.13
N ALA A 85 -14.99 8.30 19.34
CA ALA A 85 -13.86 8.94 20.01
C ALA A 85 -13.60 8.34 21.41
N GLY A 86 -12.36 7.90 21.65
CA GLY A 86 -11.96 7.20 22.87
C GLY A 86 -12.06 5.67 22.83
N MET A 87 -12.56 5.05 21.76
CA MET A 87 -12.55 3.59 21.62
C MET A 87 -11.13 3.01 21.67
N THR A 88 -10.91 2.10 22.62
CA THR A 88 -9.65 1.35 22.78
C THR A 88 -9.37 0.45 21.57
N PRO A 89 -8.11 0.07 21.30
CA PRO A 89 -7.78 -0.83 20.18
C PRO A 89 -8.61 -2.12 20.18
N GLN A 90 -8.85 -2.71 21.35
CA GLN A 90 -9.65 -3.93 21.51
C GLN A 90 -11.15 -3.70 21.25
N ALA A 91 -11.67 -2.51 21.53
CA ALA A 91 -13.05 -2.15 21.17
C ALA A 91 -13.20 -1.94 19.66
N ARG A 92 -12.19 -1.32 19.02
CA ARG A 92 -12.15 -1.07 17.57
C ARG A 92 -11.98 -2.36 16.76
N GLU A 93 -11.16 -3.28 17.23
CA GLU A 93 -11.05 -4.65 16.71
C GLU A 93 -12.39 -5.41 16.84
N ARG A 94 -13.04 -5.33 18.00
CA ARG A 94 -14.34 -5.98 18.24
C ARG A 94 -15.45 -5.44 17.32
N ASP A 95 -15.48 -4.13 17.06
CA ASP A 95 -16.40 -3.55 16.09
C ASP A 95 -16.10 -4.08 14.69
N PHE A 96 -14.85 -4.04 14.23
CA PHE A 96 -14.45 -4.58 12.92
C PHE A 96 -14.86 -6.05 12.75
N LEU A 97 -14.59 -6.92 13.73
CA LEU A 97 -15.03 -8.33 13.73
C LEU A 97 -16.55 -8.48 13.67
N LYS A 98 -17.31 -7.66 14.43
CA LYS A 98 -18.78 -7.62 14.40
C LYS A 98 -19.31 -7.18 13.03
N LYS A 99 -18.70 -6.17 12.41
CA LYS A 99 -19.07 -5.68 11.07
C LYS A 99 -18.72 -6.68 9.97
N ILE A 100 -17.62 -7.43 10.07
CA ILE A 100 -17.29 -8.55 9.17
C ILE A 100 -18.36 -9.64 9.24
N ALA A 101 -18.78 -10.04 10.45
CA ALA A 101 -19.83 -11.04 10.63
C ALA A 101 -21.17 -10.56 10.05
N LEU A 102 -21.54 -9.30 10.28
CA LEU A 102 -22.72 -8.67 9.71
C LEU A 102 -22.66 -8.61 8.16
N ALA A 103 -21.52 -8.22 7.59
CA ALA A 103 -21.32 -8.19 6.14
C ALA A 103 -21.53 -9.56 5.50
N LYS A 104 -20.90 -10.61 6.06
CA LYS A 104 -21.06 -12.00 5.60
C LYS A 104 -22.51 -12.48 5.67
N HIS A 105 -23.20 -12.17 6.77
CA HIS A 105 -24.62 -12.48 6.94
C HIS A 105 -25.51 -11.78 5.90
N LEU A 106 -25.38 -10.46 5.75
CA LEU A 106 -26.18 -9.66 4.79
C LEU A 106 -25.90 -10.02 3.31
N LEU A 107 -24.69 -10.50 3.00
CA LEU A 107 -24.31 -11.00 1.68
C LEU A 107 -24.76 -12.45 1.41
N GLY A 108 -25.10 -13.21 2.45
CA GLY A 108 -25.38 -14.64 2.38
C GLY A 108 -24.14 -15.45 1.98
N VAL A 109 -22.99 -15.17 2.60
CA VAL A 109 -21.68 -15.73 2.23
C VAL A 109 -20.98 -16.33 3.45
N THR A 110 -20.77 -17.64 3.44
CA THR A 110 -20.03 -18.35 4.49
C THR A 110 -18.53 -18.36 4.16
N ASN A 111 -18.18 -18.72 2.92
CA ASN A 111 -16.80 -18.73 2.42
C ASN A 111 -16.66 -17.68 1.31
N LEU A 112 -15.60 -16.87 1.32
CA LEU A 112 -15.41 -15.85 0.28
C LEU A 112 -15.24 -16.50 -1.11
N ALA A 113 -14.72 -17.71 -1.19
CA ALA A 113 -14.57 -18.45 -2.45
C ALA A 113 -15.92 -18.75 -3.14
N ASP A 114 -17.04 -18.72 -2.41
CA ASP A 114 -18.38 -18.85 -2.97
C ASP A 114 -18.66 -17.71 -3.98
N LEU A 115 -18.13 -16.51 -3.73
CA LEU A 115 -18.24 -15.34 -4.62
C LEU A 115 -17.56 -15.58 -5.98
N ARG A 116 -16.47 -16.36 -6.01
CA ARG A 116 -15.77 -16.74 -7.24
C ARG A 116 -16.66 -17.61 -8.11
N GLN A 117 -17.24 -18.67 -7.53
CA GLN A 117 -18.11 -19.59 -8.27
C GLN A 117 -19.37 -18.88 -8.77
N GLN A 118 -19.96 -18.01 -7.94
CA GLN A 118 -21.11 -17.17 -8.33
C GLN A 118 -20.78 -16.21 -9.49
N SER A 119 -19.56 -15.66 -9.52
CA SER A 119 -19.13 -14.74 -10.59
C SER A 119 -18.76 -15.47 -11.88
N LEU A 120 -18.16 -16.67 -11.78
CA LEU A 120 -17.89 -17.54 -12.93
C LEU A 120 -19.19 -18.07 -13.56
N ALA A 121 -20.23 -18.36 -12.75
CA ALA A 121 -21.53 -18.78 -13.26
C ALA A 121 -22.20 -17.73 -14.17
N LEU A 122 -22.01 -16.43 -13.90
CA LEU A 122 -22.48 -15.35 -14.80
C LEU A 122 -21.72 -15.29 -16.13
N LEU A 123 -20.52 -15.85 -16.19
CA LEU A 123 -19.67 -15.91 -17.39
C LEU A 123 -19.87 -17.21 -18.17
N SER A 124 -20.79 -18.09 -17.76
CA SER A 124 -21.13 -19.32 -18.48
C SER A 124 -21.58 -19.00 -19.91
N GLY A 125 -20.90 -19.57 -20.90
CA GLY A 125 -21.14 -19.29 -22.33
C GLY A 125 -20.47 -18.01 -22.86
N SER A 126 -19.85 -17.18 -22.01
CA SER A 126 -18.96 -16.11 -22.46
C SER A 126 -17.54 -16.66 -22.70
N GLY A 127 -16.86 -16.20 -23.76
CA GLY A 127 -15.65 -16.85 -24.26
C GLY A 127 -14.42 -16.76 -23.35
N GLU A 128 -13.99 -15.54 -23.01
CA GLU A 128 -12.84 -15.32 -22.11
C GLU A 128 -13.31 -14.66 -20.81
N THR A 129 -12.99 -15.28 -19.66
CA THR A 129 -13.14 -14.68 -18.32
C THR A 129 -12.42 -13.34 -18.28
N SER A 130 -13.17 -12.24 -18.19
CA SER A 130 -12.65 -10.88 -18.30
C SER A 130 -13.41 -9.95 -17.36
N TRP A 131 -12.69 -9.05 -16.68
CA TRP A 131 -13.33 -8.03 -15.84
C TRP A 131 -14.22 -7.11 -16.66
N GLU A 132 -13.78 -6.69 -17.85
CA GLU A 132 -14.53 -5.78 -18.71
C GLU A 132 -15.85 -6.38 -19.20
N THR A 133 -15.87 -7.70 -19.45
CA THR A 133 -17.11 -8.45 -19.67
C THR A 133 -17.95 -8.51 -18.39
N LEU A 134 -17.39 -9.03 -17.29
CA LEU A 134 -18.13 -9.31 -16.07
C LEU A 134 -18.75 -8.05 -15.45
N ARG A 135 -17.98 -6.95 -15.36
CA ARG A 135 -18.44 -5.67 -14.79
C ARG A 135 -19.63 -5.08 -15.55
N CYS A 136 -19.83 -5.52 -16.80
CA CYS A 136 -20.95 -5.13 -17.64
C CYS A 136 -22.20 -6.01 -17.48
N LEU A 137 -22.12 -7.13 -16.76
CA LEU A 137 -23.26 -8.00 -16.45
C LEU A 137 -24.06 -7.51 -15.23
N ARG A 138 -25.19 -8.18 -14.97
CA ARG A 138 -26.02 -8.01 -13.78
C ARG A 138 -26.19 -9.34 -13.06
N TRP A 139 -26.34 -9.28 -11.74
CA TRP A 139 -26.79 -10.40 -10.93
C TRP A 139 -28.28 -10.70 -11.18
N PRO A 140 -28.80 -11.90 -10.82
CA PRO A 140 -30.21 -12.23 -10.99
C PRO A 140 -31.19 -11.27 -10.30
N GLN A 141 -30.81 -10.63 -9.19
CA GLN A 141 -31.61 -9.60 -8.53
C GLN A 141 -31.50 -8.19 -9.14
N GLY A 142 -30.85 -8.04 -10.30
CA GLY A 142 -30.75 -6.80 -11.07
C GLY A 142 -29.56 -5.89 -10.76
N ASP A 143 -28.91 -6.03 -9.59
CA ASP A 143 -27.67 -5.29 -9.26
C ASP A 143 -26.61 -5.48 -10.37
N ARG A 144 -25.91 -4.42 -10.77
CA ARG A 144 -24.71 -4.49 -11.63
C ARG A 144 -23.61 -5.30 -10.93
N VAL A 145 -22.85 -6.10 -11.67
CA VAL A 145 -21.72 -6.83 -11.08
C VAL A 145 -20.54 -5.89 -10.81
N GLY A 146 -20.22 -5.02 -11.77
CA GLY A 146 -19.21 -3.97 -11.59
C GLY A 146 -19.76 -2.75 -10.88
N VAL A 147 -19.08 -2.31 -9.83
CA VAL A 147 -19.33 -1.02 -9.16
C VAL A 147 -18.03 -0.31 -8.81
N VAL A 148 -18.07 1.01 -8.75
CA VAL A 148 -16.97 1.84 -8.26
C VAL A 148 -17.17 2.08 -6.77
N LEU A 149 -16.26 1.56 -5.95
CA LEU A 149 -16.11 1.95 -4.56
C LEU A 149 -15.33 3.26 -4.47
N SER A 150 -15.88 4.19 -3.72
CA SER A 150 -15.23 5.40 -3.22
C SER A 150 -14.71 5.11 -1.82
N VAL A 151 -13.40 5.10 -1.61
CA VAL A 151 -12.80 4.71 -0.32
C VAL A 151 -11.92 5.81 0.28
N PRO A 152 -11.94 5.97 1.62
CA PRO A 152 -11.04 6.88 2.31
C PRO A 152 -9.61 6.30 2.32
N VAL A 153 -8.60 7.14 2.10
CA VAL A 153 -7.20 6.73 2.08
C VAL A 153 -6.33 7.79 2.74
N TRP A 154 -5.20 7.37 3.31
CA TRP A 154 -4.13 8.30 3.67
C TRP A 154 -3.19 8.49 2.49
N VAL A 155 -2.72 9.73 2.30
CA VAL A 155 -1.88 10.12 1.16
C VAL A 155 -0.76 11.06 1.64
N PRO A 156 0.50 10.85 1.21
CA PRO A 156 1.62 11.74 1.54
C PRO A 156 1.37 13.20 1.13
N SER A 157 1.88 14.15 1.92
CA SER A 157 1.54 15.58 1.77
C SER A 157 1.77 16.14 0.37
N GLN A 158 2.84 15.71 -0.31
CA GLN A 158 3.22 16.13 -1.67
C GLN A 158 2.73 15.20 -2.79
N ALA A 159 2.03 14.11 -2.47
CA ALA A 159 1.61 13.15 -3.50
C ALA A 159 0.50 13.72 -4.39
N ARG A 160 0.70 13.67 -5.71
CA ARG A 160 -0.22 14.16 -6.74
C ARG A 160 -1.14 13.06 -7.27
N ARG A 161 -2.41 13.39 -7.53
CA ARG A 161 -3.36 12.45 -8.14
C ARG A 161 -3.10 12.33 -9.63
N VAL A 162 -3.10 11.11 -10.15
CA VAL A 162 -2.85 10.80 -11.55
C VAL A 162 -3.92 9.83 -12.06
N PRO A 163 -4.56 10.08 -13.23
CA PRO A 163 -5.59 9.20 -13.77
C PRO A 163 -5.01 7.88 -14.28
N ALA A 164 -5.76 6.81 -14.03
CA ALA A 164 -5.47 5.45 -14.48
C ALA A 164 -6.56 4.98 -15.44
N PHE A 165 -6.17 4.32 -16.53
CA PHE A 165 -7.06 3.84 -17.59
C PHE A 165 -6.98 2.32 -17.67
N ALA A 166 -8.08 1.66 -18.04
CA ALA A 166 -8.17 0.21 -18.23
C ALA A 166 -9.08 -0.13 -19.42
N GLY A 167 -9.11 -1.40 -19.85
CA GLY A 167 -10.01 -1.84 -20.91
C GLY A 167 -9.77 -3.28 -21.34
N PHE A 168 -10.42 -3.69 -22.44
CA PHE A 168 -10.26 -5.03 -23.04
C PHE A 168 -8.85 -5.30 -23.59
N GLU A 169 -8.02 -4.26 -23.66
CA GLU A 169 -6.67 -4.33 -24.20
C GLU A 169 -5.78 -5.31 -23.42
N LYS A 170 -4.88 -5.96 -24.17
CA LYS A 170 -3.98 -7.00 -23.64
C LYS A 170 -2.58 -6.48 -23.34
N LYS A 171 -2.30 -5.21 -23.69
CA LYS A 171 -1.02 -4.54 -23.55
C LYS A 171 -1.22 -3.19 -22.85
N TRP A 172 -0.51 -2.99 -21.74
CA TRP A 172 -0.57 -1.72 -21.01
C TRP A 172 -0.11 -0.53 -21.86
N GLN A 173 0.81 -0.76 -22.82
CA GLN A 173 1.28 0.28 -23.74
C GLN A 173 0.14 0.84 -24.61
N THR A 174 -0.79 0.00 -25.06
CA THR A 174 -1.96 0.47 -25.81
C THR A 174 -2.89 1.27 -24.90
N VAL A 175 -3.11 0.80 -23.66
CA VAL A 175 -3.92 1.51 -22.66
C VAL A 175 -3.34 2.90 -22.34
N ALA A 176 -2.01 2.98 -22.22
CA ALA A 176 -1.27 4.21 -21.93
C ALA A 176 -1.27 5.23 -23.08
N LEU A 177 -1.38 4.78 -24.32
CA LEU A 177 -1.35 5.63 -25.52
C LEU A 177 -2.75 6.01 -26.02
N CYS A 178 -3.77 5.18 -25.76
CA CYS A 178 -5.12 5.34 -26.29
C CYS A 178 -6.19 5.66 -25.22
N GLU A 179 -5.83 5.65 -23.94
CA GLU A 179 -6.68 6.06 -22.79
C GLU A 179 -8.13 5.51 -22.83
N PRO A 180 -8.34 4.20 -23.12
CA PRO A 180 -9.62 3.69 -23.65
C PRO A 180 -10.81 3.87 -22.71
N ARG A 181 -10.58 3.89 -21.39
CA ARG A 181 -11.60 4.14 -20.36
C ARG A 181 -10.93 4.47 -19.02
N PRO A 182 -11.35 5.53 -18.30
CA PRO A 182 -10.93 5.75 -16.92
C PRO A 182 -11.31 4.57 -16.00
N SER A 183 -10.39 4.15 -15.13
CA SER A 183 -10.58 3.07 -14.15
C SER A 183 -10.52 3.60 -12.71
N CYS A 184 -9.39 4.19 -12.33
CA CYS A 184 -9.12 4.62 -10.96
C CYS A 184 -8.18 5.84 -10.92
N TYR A 185 -7.61 6.11 -9.75
CA TYR A 185 -6.54 7.09 -9.56
C TYR A 185 -5.37 6.47 -8.80
N VAL A 186 -4.16 6.88 -9.16
CA VAL A 186 -2.95 6.61 -8.37
C VAL A 186 -2.42 7.90 -7.77
N TRP A 187 -1.83 7.81 -6.58
CA TRP A 187 -1.18 8.94 -5.90
C TRP A 187 0.34 8.82 -6.07
N PHE A 188 0.90 9.57 -7.00
CA PHE A 188 2.34 9.59 -7.25
C PHE A 188 3.06 10.45 -6.21
N ALA A 189 3.98 9.86 -5.47
CA ALA A 189 4.94 10.54 -4.60
C ALA A 189 6.36 10.19 -5.07
N GLY A 190 7.19 11.20 -5.36
CA GLY A 190 8.53 10.99 -5.94
C GLY A 190 9.66 10.81 -4.92
N LEU A 191 9.44 11.11 -3.64
CA LEU A 191 10.47 11.12 -2.60
C LEU A 191 10.12 10.16 -1.46
N LEU A 192 11.10 9.38 -1.00
CA LEU A 192 10.92 8.47 0.15
C LEU A 192 10.71 9.22 1.46
N ALA A 193 11.27 10.44 1.57
CA ALA A 193 11.06 11.31 2.72
C ALA A 193 9.58 11.71 2.89
N ASP A 194 8.90 12.11 1.80
CA ASP A 194 7.47 12.44 1.83
C ASP A 194 6.62 11.19 2.11
N ILE A 195 6.99 10.06 1.51
CA ILE A 195 6.33 8.76 1.73
C ILE A 195 6.43 8.34 3.20
N ASN A 196 7.56 8.56 3.87
CA ASN A 196 7.74 8.14 5.27
C ASN A 196 7.24 9.18 6.31
N ASP A 197 6.97 10.43 5.93
CA ASP A 197 6.38 11.44 6.81
C ASP A 197 4.86 11.24 7.02
N LYS A 198 4.54 10.17 7.77
CA LYS A 198 3.17 9.84 8.19
C LYS A 198 2.47 10.95 8.97
N ALA A 199 3.21 11.81 9.65
CA ALA A 199 2.63 12.91 10.43
C ALA A 199 1.96 13.94 9.51
N LYS A 200 2.59 14.27 8.38
CA LYS A 200 2.06 15.20 7.37
C LYS A 200 1.07 14.58 6.37
N TYR A 201 0.78 13.28 6.42
CA TYR A 201 -0.23 12.68 5.56
C TYR A 201 -1.60 13.37 5.70
N ARG A 202 -2.29 13.52 4.57
CA ARG A 202 -3.64 14.06 4.48
C ARG A 202 -4.66 12.94 4.21
N PRO A 203 -5.91 13.06 4.71
CA PRO A 203 -6.99 12.16 4.32
C PRO A 203 -7.52 12.55 2.94
N GLU A 204 -7.66 11.56 2.08
CA GLU A 204 -8.05 11.69 0.68
C GLU A 204 -9.08 10.61 0.31
N ARG A 205 -9.52 10.59 -0.94
CA ARG A 205 -10.30 9.47 -1.49
C ARG A 205 -9.64 8.92 -2.76
N THR A 206 -9.68 7.60 -2.92
CA THR A 206 -9.44 6.95 -4.22
C THR A 206 -10.67 6.14 -4.65
N LEU A 207 -10.68 5.79 -5.93
CA LEU A 207 -11.73 5.00 -6.56
C LEU A 207 -11.17 3.62 -6.88
N VAL A 208 -11.95 2.56 -6.68
CA VAL A 208 -11.61 1.20 -7.08
C VAL A 208 -12.82 0.51 -7.74
N GLU A 209 -12.63 -0.04 -8.93
CA GLU A 209 -13.61 -0.93 -9.54
C GLU A 209 -13.57 -2.30 -8.86
N VAL A 210 -14.72 -2.80 -8.43
CA VAL A 210 -14.82 -4.04 -7.65
C VAL A 210 -16.13 -4.77 -7.95
N ASN A 211 -16.17 -6.08 -7.68
CA ASN A 211 -17.38 -6.88 -7.72
C ASN A 211 -18.36 -6.44 -6.61
N SER A 212 -19.61 -6.15 -6.97
CA SER A 212 -20.62 -5.60 -6.06
C SER A 212 -21.00 -6.50 -4.88
N ARG A 213 -20.78 -7.83 -4.97
CA ARG A 213 -20.95 -8.74 -3.82
C ARG A 213 -19.73 -8.76 -2.89
N PHE A 214 -18.56 -8.37 -3.38
CA PHE A 214 -17.34 -8.23 -2.56
C PHE A 214 -17.18 -6.80 -2.01
N ALA A 215 -17.75 -5.80 -2.68
CA ALA A 215 -17.65 -4.38 -2.33
C ALA A 215 -17.88 -4.05 -0.83
N PRO A 216 -18.86 -4.64 -0.10
CA PRO A 216 -19.02 -4.32 1.32
C PRO A 216 -17.87 -4.82 2.20
N LEU A 217 -17.24 -5.94 1.82
CA LEU A 217 -16.07 -6.48 2.54
C LEU A 217 -14.79 -5.72 2.16
N ALA A 218 -14.57 -5.46 0.88
CA ALA A 218 -13.46 -4.64 0.40
C ALA A 218 -13.48 -3.23 1.02
N GLY A 219 -14.63 -2.56 1.00
CA GLY A 219 -14.83 -1.25 1.61
C GLY A 219 -14.55 -1.26 3.12
N LEU A 220 -15.09 -2.25 3.85
CA LEU A 220 -14.88 -2.40 5.29
C LEU A 220 -13.40 -2.64 5.67
N PHE A 221 -12.66 -3.40 4.85
CA PHE A 221 -11.21 -3.61 5.05
C PHE A 221 -10.40 -2.33 4.83
N LEU A 222 -10.70 -1.59 3.78
CA LEU A 222 -10.01 -0.33 3.46
C LEU A 222 -10.36 0.76 4.47
N GLU A 223 -11.60 0.77 4.97
CA GLU A 223 -12.01 1.63 6.08
C GLU A 223 -11.26 1.30 7.37
N TYR A 224 -11.08 0.01 7.71
CA TYR A 224 -10.28 -0.42 8.86
C TYR A 224 -8.84 0.08 8.78
N ILE A 225 -8.19 -0.07 7.62
CA ILE A 225 -6.82 0.44 7.39
C ILE A 225 -6.76 1.95 7.58
N PHE A 226 -7.70 2.69 6.97
CA PHE A 226 -7.76 4.14 7.08
C PHE A 226 -8.02 4.61 8.53
N ARG A 227 -9.01 4.03 9.21
CA ARG A 227 -9.41 4.45 10.55
C ARG A 227 -8.38 4.14 11.62
N GLU A 228 -7.63 3.04 11.53
CA GLU A 228 -6.52 2.83 12.46
C GLU A 228 -5.46 3.97 12.36
N GLY A 229 -5.20 4.47 11.14
CA GLY A 229 -4.37 5.68 10.93
C GLY A 229 -5.01 7.01 11.39
N TRP A 230 -6.30 7.02 11.68
CA TRP A 230 -7.02 8.15 12.29
C TRP A 230 -6.87 8.17 13.83
N TYR A 231 -6.64 7.00 14.43
CA TYR A 231 -6.38 6.86 15.88
C TYR A 231 -4.88 6.93 16.23
N ASP A 232 -4.00 6.46 15.35
CA ASP A 232 -2.55 6.49 15.54
C ASP A 232 -1.86 6.88 14.24
N ALA A 233 -1.13 8.00 14.24
CA ALA A 233 -0.40 8.48 13.07
C ALA A 233 0.62 7.44 12.53
N ASN A 234 1.16 6.58 13.39
CA ASN A 234 2.11 5.53 12.99
C ASN A 234 1.42 4.41 12.19
N LYS A 235 0.12 4.19 12.41
CA LYS A 235 -0.72 3.24 11.66
C LYS A 235 -1.27 3.79 10.35
N ARG A 236 -0.94 5.02 9.97
CA ARG A 236 -1.30 5.53 8.65
C ARG A 236 -0.52 4.76 7.59
N VAL A 237 -1.25 4.01 6.75
CA VAL A 237 -0.72 3.34 5.55
C VAL A 237 -1.09 4.19 4.33
N PRO A 238 -0.12 4.67 3.54
CA PRO A 238 -0.39 5.45 2.35
C PRO A 238 -0.92 4.53 1.25
N ILE A 239 -2.21 4.59 0.90
CA ILE A 239 -2.75 3.77 -0.20
C ILE A 239 -2.59 4.56 -1.50
N LEU A 240 -1.44 4.38 -2.13
CA LEU A 240 -1.03 5.08 -3.36
C LEU A 240 -1.62 4.45 -4.62
N VAL A 241 -1.72 3.12 -4.62
CA VAL A 241 -2.35 2.31 -5.68
C VAL A 241 -3.35 1.39 -5.00
N LEU A 242 -4.56 1.33 -5.55
CA LEU A 242 -5.58 0.38 -5.15
C LEU A 242 -6.33 -0.13 -6.38
N ARG A 243 -6.35 -1.45 -6.54
CA ARG A 243 -6.93 -2.13 -7.71
C ARG A 243 -7.69 -3.35 -7.24
N ALA A 244 -8.71 -3.81 -7.97
CA ALA A 244 -9.49 -5.00 -7.58
C ALA A 244 -10.19 -5.70 -8.74
N GLY A 245 -10.70 -4.93 -9.71
CA GLY A 245 -11.25 -5.42 -10.97
C GLY A 245 -10.64 -4.70 -12.17
N GLU A 246 -9.86 -5.43 -12.97
CA GLU A 246 -9.34 -5.03 -14.28
C GLU A 246 -8.76 -6.25 -15.02
N ASP A 247 -8.65 -6.16 -16.35
CA ASP A 247 -7.90 -7.14 -17.15
C ASP A 247 -6.43 -6.68 -17.34
N THR A 248 -6.25 -5.40 -17.69
CA THR A 248 -4.98 -4.67 -17.89
C THR A 248 -5.25 -3.18 -17.60
N TRP A 249 -4.31 -2.44 -17.00
CA TRP A 249 -4.43 -0.98 -16.82
C TRP A 249 -3.08 -0.25 -17.00
N ALA A 250 -3.12 1.05 -17.27
CA ALA A 250 -1.94 1.92 -17.28
C ALA A 250 -2.28 3.38 -16.93
N VAL A 251 -1.29 4.15 -16.46
CA VAL A 251 -1.33 5.62 -16.53
C VAL A 251 -1.11 6.07 -17.99
N SER A 252 -1.59 7.27 -18.35
CA SER A 252 -1.27 7.91 -19.63
C SER A 252 0.23 8.11 -19.85
N ALA A 253 0.70 7.76 -21.05
CA ALA A 253 2.07 8.03 -21.51
C ALA A 253 2.32 9.51 -21.86
N SER A 254 1.27 10.34 -21.95
CA SER A 254 1.39 11.79 -22.20
C SER A 254 2.00 12.56 -21.02
N GLN A 255 1.90 12.00 -19.80
CA GLN A 255 2.53 12.59 -18.62
C GLN A 255 4.00 12.18 -18.59
N GLY A 256 4.86 13.11 -19.02
CA GLY A 256 6.29 12.92 -19.31
C GLY A 256 7.18 12.49 -18.14
N PRO A 257 8.51 12.64 -18.28
CA PRO A 257 9.48 11.91 -17.47
C PRO A 257 9.37 12.23 -15.98
N VAL A 258 9.53 11.19 -15.16
CA VAL A 258 9.45 11.28 -13.70
C VAL A 258 10.60 10.55 -13.04
N THR A 259 11.00 11.04 -11.87
CA THR A 259 11.98 10.39 -10.99
C THR A 259 11.28 9.93 -9.72
N ALA A 260 11.58 8.71 -9.27
CA ALA A 260 11.18 8.21 -7.97
C ALA A 260 12.41 7.82 -7.14
N GLU A 261 12.38 8.12 -5.86
CA GLU A 261 13.24 7.50 -4.85
C GLU A 261 12.65 6.15 -4.45
N CYS A 262 13.52 5.14 -4.44
CA CYS A 262 13.16 3.73 -4.31
C CYS A 262 14.13 3.02 -3.36
N LEU A 263 13.69 1.93 -2.73
CA LEU A 263 14.59 1.08 -1.92
C LEU A 263 15.14 -0.08 -2.74
N SER A 264 16.46 -0.13 -2.86
CA SER A 264 17.21 -1.25 -3.41
C SER A 264 17.85 -2.07 -2.28
N PHE A 265 17.88 -3.39 -2.43
CA PHE A 265 18.54 -4.31 -1.50
C PHE A 265 19.75 -4.94 -2.22
N PRO A 266 20.99 -4.69 -1.76
CA PRO A 266 22.19 -4.98 -2.52
C PRO A 266 22.65 -6.44 -2.39
N ASP A 267 21.81 -7.40 -2.82
CA ASP A 267 22.23 -8.73 -3.28
C ASP A 267 21.06 -9.55 -3.88
N LYS A 268 21.36 -10.56 -4.71
CA LYS A 268 20.48 -11.69 -5.07
C LYS A 268 20.74 -12.95 -4.24
N GLU A 269 21.94 -13.11 -3.69
CA GLU A 269 22.37 -14.28 -2.92
C GLU A 269 22.05 -14.14 -1.41
N GLY A 270 21.73 -12.92 -0.96
CA GLY A 270 21.17 -12.60 0.37
C GLY A 270 22.18 -12.07 1.40
N ALA A 271 23.38 -11.68 0.98
CA ALA A 271 24.48 -11.31 1.89
C ALA A 271 24.27 -10.02 2.71
N SER A 272 23.43 -9.08 2.24
CA SER A 272 23.06 -7.87 2.99
C SER A 272 21.56 -7.57 2.85
N LEU A 273 20.99 -6.98 3.91
CA LEU A 273 19.63 -6.43 3.96
C LEU A 273 19.63 -4.90 4.09
N ASP A 274 20.79 -4.26 3.92
CA ASP A 274 20.97 -2.82 4.10
C ASP A 274 20.32 -2.05 2.94
N ALA A 275 19.17 -1.44 3.21
CA ALA A 275 18.38 -0.75 2.20
C ALA A 275 19.11 0.52 1.68
N MET A 276 19.40 0.56 0.39
CA MET A 276 19.96 1.72 -0.29
C MET A 276 18.85 2.52 -1.00
N VAL A 277 18.82 3.84 -0.79
CA VAL A 277 17.97 4.74 -1.58
C VAL A 277 18.58 4.91 -2.98
N VAL A 278 17.85 4.51 -4.01
CA VAL A 278 18.23 4.70 -5.42
C VAL A 278 17.26 5.68 -6.10
N LYS A 279 17.74 6.41 -7.12
CA LYS A 279 16.94 7.37 -7.89
C LYS A 279 16.68 6.85 -9.29
N SER A 280 15.47 6.35 -9.49
CA SER A 280 15.06 5.72 -10.74
C SER A 280 14.33 6.73 -11.62
N HIS A 281 14.70 6.78 -12.90
CA HIS A 281 14.21 7.76 -13.87
C HIS A 281 13.42 7.03 -14.95
N PHE A 282 12.21 7.50 -15.22
CA PHE A 282 11.24 6.85 -16.12
C PHE A 282 10.86 7.79 -17.26
N GLY A 283 10.62 7.23 -18.44
CA GLY A 283 10.35 8.02 -19.64
C GLY A 283 9.01 8.78 -19.58
N ASN A 284 8.04 8.20 -18.87
CA ASN A 284 6.73 8.78 -18.59
C ASN A 284 6.07 8.07 -17.39
N MET A 285 4.93 8.57 -16.95
CA MET A 285 4.14 7.97 -15.89
C MET A 285 3.56 6.58 -16.20
N ALA A 286 3.43 6.20 -17.48
CA ALA A 286 2.84 4.92 -17.87
C ALA A 286 3.70 3.70 -17.49
N GLU A 287 4.95 3.92 -17.06
CA GLU A 287 5.71 2.86 -16.40
C GLU A 287 5.07 2.41 -15.07
N LEU A 288 4.15 3.20 -14.47
CA LEU A 288 3.11 2.69 -13.57
C LEU A 288 1.96 2.08 -14.38
N HIS A 289 1.84 0.76 -14.31
CA HIS A 289 0.86 -0.04 -15.03
C HIS A 289 0.63 -1.39 -14.32
N HIS A 290 -0.35 -2.15 -14.80
CA HIS A 290 -0.36 -3.60 -14.58
C HIS A 290 -0.56 -4.33 -15.91
N GLY A 291 0.24 -5.37 -16.11
CA GLY A 291 0.12 -6.27 -17.25
C GLY A 291 -1.16 -7.10 -17.19
N ARG A 292 -1.46 -7.83 -18.26
CA ARG A 292 -2.70 -8.60 -18.34
C ARG A 292 -2.70 -9.78 -17.36
N HIS A 293 -3.73 -9.87 -16.52
CA HIS A 293 -3.89 -11.03 -15.64
C HIS A 293 -4.17 -12.34 -16.41
N VAL A 294 -3.69 -13.46 -15.86
CA VAL A 294 -4.06 -14.81 -16.29
C VAL A 294 -5.58 -15.05 -16.13
N ALA A 295 -6.17 -15.85 -17.02
CA ALA A 295 -7.63 -16.10 -17.06
C ALA A 295 -8.23 -16.60 -15.74
N ILE A 296 -7.45 -17.33 -14.93
CA ILE A 296 -7.90 -17.84 -13.62
C ILE A 296 -7.84 -16.80 -12.49
N SER A 297 -7.23 -15.62 -12.69
CA SER A 297 -7.03 -14.61 -11.64
C SER A 297 -8.35 -14.08 -11.06
N ASN A 298 -8.39 -13.84 -9.75
CA ASN A 298 -9.53 -13.24 -9.08
C ASN A 298 -9.73 -11.75 -9.44
N HIS A 299 -8.71 -11.05 -9.94
CA HIS A 299 -8.86 -9.67 -10.46
C HIS A 299 -9.79 -9.60 -11.68
N ARG A 300 -9.74 -10.62 -12.55
CA ARG A 300 -10.64 -10.72 -13.72
C ARG A 300 -12.11 -10.98 -13.33
N LEU A 301 -12.37 -11.14 -12.03
CA LEU A 301 -13.71 -11.28 -11.44
C LEU A 301 -14.09 -10.10 -10.51
N GLY A 302 -13.18 -9.15 -10.27
CA GLY A 302 -13.35 -8.09 -9.26
C GLY A 302 -13.28 -8.59 -7.82
N LEU A 303 -12.59 -9.72 -7.58
CA LEU A 303 -12.57 -10.49 -6.32
C LEU A 303 -11.16 -10.65 -5.72
N ALA A 304 -10.22 -9.84 -6.19
CA ALA A 304 -8.92 -9.64 -5.55
C ALA A 304 -8.78 -8.15 -5.18
N MET A 305 -7.70 -7.79 -4.50
CA MET A 305 -7.27 -6.41 -4.29
C MET A 305 -5.75 -6.35 -4.29
N ASP A 306 -5.18 -5.42 -5.06
CA ASP A 306 -3.77 -5.05 -4.96
C ASP A 306 -3.67 -3.72 -4.24
N VAL A 307 -3.03 -3.72 -3.07
CA VAL A 307 -2.85 -2.53 -2.23
C VAL A 307 -1.38 -2.15 -2.25
N ASN A 308 -1.07 -1.01 -2.86
CA ASN A 308 0.30 -0.53 -3.13
C ASN A 308 1.15 -1.42 -4.04
N ASP A 309 0.54 -2.02 -5.08
CA ASP A 309 1.32 -2.53 -6.22
C ASP A 309 1.81 -1.38 -7.09
N PHE A 310 2.79 -0.63 -6.55
CA PHE A 310 3.40 0.57 -7.10
C PHE A 310 4.71 0.18 -7.83
N ASN A 311 4.60 -0.73 -8.79
CA ASN A 311 5.77 -1.23 -9.52
C ASN A 311 6.20 -0.28 -10.63
N TYR A 312 7.51 -0.07 -10.72
CA TYR A 312 8.18 0.57 -11.84
C TYR A 312 9.14 -0.43 -12.51
N LYS A 313 9.39 -0.29 -13.82
CA LYS A 313 10.28 -1.24 -14.51
C LYS A 313 11.71 -1.15 -13.98
N GLY A 314 12.23 -2.26 -13.46
CA GLY A 314 13.56 -2.33 -12.87
C GLY A 314 13.63 -1.91 -11.39
N VAL A 315 12.50 -1.56 -10.78
CA VAL A 315 12.38 -1.29 -9.35
C VAL A 315 11.31 -2.21 -8.75
N VAL A 316 11.72 -3.06 -7.82
CA VAL A 316 10.78 -3.79 -6.96
C VAL A 316 10.84 -3.16 -5.57
N ASP A 317 10.10 -2.07 -5.39
CA ASP A 317 10.06 -1.35 -4.13
C ASP A 317 9.48 -2.24 -3.02
N GLY A 318 10.23 -2.43 -1.94
CA GLY A 318 9.70 -2.98 -0.69
C GLY A 318 9.48 -4.50 -0.62
N ASN A 319 9.57 -5.25 -1.72
CA ASN A 319 9.58 -6.71 -1.66
C ASN A 319 11.03 -7.18 -1.48
N PRO A 320 11.46 -7.59 -0.27
CA PRO A 320 12.85 -7.99 -0.07
C PRO A 320 13.19 -9.20 -0.94
N ASN A 321 14.36 -9.16 -1.59
CA ASN A 321 14.94 -10.31 -2.27
C ASN A 321 15.03 -11.51 -1.31
N PRO A 322 14.96 -12.76 -1.80
CA PRO A 322 14.16 -13.82 -1.19
C PRO A 322 14.65 -14.33 0.18
N VAL A 323 14.39 -13.56 1.24
CA VAL A 323 14.58 -13.98 2.64
C VAL A 323 13.77 -15.25 2.90
N SER A 324 14.35 -16.16 3.68
CA SER A 324 13.80 -17.48 4.00
C SER A 324 12.37 -17.43 4.54
N PHE A 325 11.58 -18.49 4.28
CA PHE A 325 10.15 -18.53 4.59
C PHE A 325 9.80 -18.22 6.07
N SER A 326 10.70 -18.49 7.02
CA SER A 326 10.49 -18.31 8.46
C SER A 326 10.63 -16.86 8.95
N LEU A 327 11.45 -16.02 8.32
CA LEU A 327 11.73 -14.64 8.81
C LEU A 327 10.73 -13.60 8.28
N ARG A 328 9.86 -13.98 7.34
CA ARG A 328 9.07 -13.03 6.53
C ARG A 328 8.05 -12.19 7.31
N GLN A 329 7.53 -12.64 8.44
CA GLN A 329 6.54 -11.87 9.21
C GLN A 329 7.16 -10.72 9.99
N TYR A 330 8.19 -10.99 10.81
CA TYR A 330 8.91 -9.98 11.59
C TYR A 330 9.46 -8.85 10.68
N ASN A 331 9.92 -9.23 9.49
CA ASN A 331 10.48 -8.29 8.54
C ASN A 331 9.44 -7.36 7.89
N ARG A 332 8.13 -7.66 7.81
CA ARG A 332 7.17 -6.72 7.16
C ARG A 332 6.95 -5.43 7.96
N ASP A 333 6.92 -5.50 9.30
CA ASP A 333 6.85 -4.29 10.12
C ASP A 333 8.16 -3.51 10.13
N ALA A 334 9.32 -4.16 9.89
CA ALA A 334 10.58 -3.48 9.65
C ALA A 334 10.59 -2.80 8.26
N MET A 335 10.17 -3.50 7.21
CA MET A 335 10.05 -2.94 5.85
C MET A 335 9.09 -1.75 5.79
N HIS A 336 7.96 -1.78 6.52
CA HIS A 336 7.02 -0.66 6.63
C HIS A 336 7.55 0.55 7.43
N ARG A 337 8.65 0.39 8.19
CA ARG A 337 9.39 1.50 8.81
C ARG A 337 10.45 2.10 7.87
N LEU A 338 10.96 1.30 6.93
CA LEU A 338 11.91 1.74 5.90
C LEU A 338 11.22 2.43 4.72
N ASP A 339 10.08 1.89 4.29
CA ASP A 339 9.22 2.46 3.24
C ASP A 339 7.75 2.14 3.53
N ALA A 340 7.01 3.19 3.85
CA ALA A 340 5.60 3.12 4.23
C ALA A 340 4.67 2.58 3.13
N ARG A 341 5.09 2.51 1.85
CA ARG A 341 4.31 1.83 0.78
C ARG A 341 4.08 0.35 1.09
N ASN A 342 5.01 -0.29 1.80
CA ASN A 342 4.83 -1.66 2.28
C ASN A 342 3.64 -1.76 3.24
N LEU A 343 2.95 -2.90 3.24
CA LEU A 343 1.87 -3.14 4.19
C LEU A 343 2.43 -3.74 5.50
N PRO A 344 2.07 -3.20 6.68
CA PRO A 344 2.47 -3.75 7.98
C PRO A 344 1.69 -5.03 8.32
N ALA A 345 2.20 -5.80 9.28
CA ALA A 345 1.69 -7.11 9.67
C ALA A 345 0.19 -7.08 10.04
N TRP A 346 -0.26 -6.03 10.75
CA TRP A 346 -1.65 -5.90 11.20
C TRP A 346 -2.67 -5.76 10.05
N VAL A 347 -2.25 -5.30 8.86
CA VAL A 347 -3.11 -5.25 7.67
C VAL A 347 -3.38 -6.66 7.14
N TYR A 348 -2.35 -7.51 7.08
CA TYR A 348 -2.53 -8.92 6.73
C TYR A 348 -3.37 -9.68 7.76
N THR A 349 -3.22 -9.37 9.05
CA THR A 349 -4.10 -9.92 10.12
C THR A 349 -5.56 -9.51 9.92
N GLY A 350 -5.83 -8.23 9.61
CA GLY A 350 -7.18 -7.77 9.29
C GLY A 350 -7.78 -8.48 8.08
N ALA A 351 -6.99 -8.71 7.02
CA ALA A 351 -7.41 -9.48 5.86
C ALA A 351 -7.75 -10.94 6.21
N LYS A 352 -6.99 -11.58 7.12
CA LYS A 352 -7.31 -12.93 7.60
C LYS A 352 -8.62 -12.99 8.38
N TRP A 353 -8.98 -11.97 9.16
CA TRP A 353 -10.28 -11.91 9.85
C TRP A 353 -11.46 -11.78 8.88
N LEU A 354 -11.30 -11.06 7.77
CA LEU A 354 -12.26 -11.10 6.66
C LEU A 354 -12.39 -12.51 6.07
N GLY A 355 -11.34 -13.32 6.13
CA GLY A 355 -11.24 -14.60 5.44
C GLY A 355 -10.62 -14.48 4.04
N LEU A 356 -9.93 -13.37 3.75
CA LEU A 356 -9.13 -13.25 2.54
C LEU A 356 -7.91 -14.19 2.60
N ARG A 357 -7.49 -14.68 1.45
CA ARG A 357 -6.18 -15.29 1.22
C ARG A 357 -5.14 -14.18 1.11
N ILE A 358 -4.04 -14.33 1.84
CA ILE A 358 -2.91 -13.38 1.86
C ILE A 358 -1.69 -14.01 1.17
N PRO A 359 -0.69 -13.23 0.72
CA PRO A 359 0.46 -13.73 -0.05
C PRO A 359 1.27 -14.82 0.68
N GLN A 360 1.28 -14.80 2.01
CA GLN A 360 1.89 -15.80 2.88
C GLN A 360 1.27 -17.21 2.74
N GLU A 361 0.11 -17.34 2.08
CA GLU A 361 -0.62 -18.60 1.86
C GLU A 361 -0.53 -19.11 0.41
N TRP A 362 0.37 -18.55 -0.39
CA TRP A 362 0.59 -18.92 -1.79
C TRP A 362 1.85 -19.76 -1.97
N LEU A 363 1.75 -20.82 -2.77
CA LEU A 363 2.88 -21.67 -3.15
C LEU A 363 3.63 -21.06 -4.35
N TYR A 364 4.41 -20.02 -4.12
CA TYR A 364 5.24 -19.39 -5.16
C TYR A 364 6.44 -20.27 -5.54
N THR A 365 6.38 -20.90 -6.71
CA THR A 365 7.42 -21.77 -7.30
C THR A 365 8.62 -20.99 -7.88
N SER A 366 9.04 -19.93 -7.19
CA SER A 366 10.06 -18.96 -7.64
C SER A 366 10.63 -18.09 -6.51
N TYR A 367 10.29 -18.36 -5.24
CA TYR A 367 10.54 -17.53 -4.05
C TYR A 367 9.95 -16.10 -4.04
N SER A 368 9.63 -15.51 -5.19
CA SER A 368 8.97 -14.20 -5.34
C SER A 368 7.53 -14.25 -4.83
N ALA A 369 7.20 -13.47 -3.80
CA ALA A 369 5.84 -13.36 -3.27
C ALA A 369 5.18 -12.03 -3.62
N ASP A 370 3.89 -12.08 -3.94
CA ASP A 370 3.09 -10.95 -4.42
C ASP A 370 2.50 -10.17 -3.24
N TRP A 371 3.36 -9.50 -2.48
CA TRP A 371 3.00 -8.88 -1.19
C TRP A 371 1.84 -7.85 -1.20
N PRO A 372 1.52 -7.16 -2.30
CA PRO A 372 0.32 -6.32 -2.43
C PRO A 372 -1.03 -7.06 -2.52
N HIS A 373 -1.03 -8.34 -2.95
CA HIS A 373 -2.24 -9.06 -3.41
C HIS A 373 -3.05 -9.67 -2.25
N PHE A 374 -4.36 -9.46 -2.27
CA PHE A 374 -5.34 -10.14 -1.40
C PHE A 374 -6.48 -10.71 -2.24
N ASP A 375 -7.02 -11.90 -1.96
CA ASP A 375 -8.24 -12.35 -2.65
C ASP A 375 -9.16 -13.27 -1.86
N VAL A 376 -10.32 -13.56 -2.46
CA VAL A 376 -11.36 -14.43 -1.91
C VAL A 376 -11.03 -15.93 -1.93
N GLY A 377 -9.81 -16.33 -2.31
CA GLY A 377 -9.45 -17.75 -2.44
C GLY A 377 -9.44 -18.52 -1.13
N THR A 378 -9.56 -19.85 -1.20
CA THR A 378 -9.29 -20.72 -0.05
C THR A 378 -7.79 -20.89 0.18
N LYS A 379 -7.40 -21.11 1.44
CA LYS A 379 -6.09 -21.66 1.75
C LYS A 379 -6.04 -23.11 1.26
N ASN A 380 -5.21 -23.38 0.26
CA ASN A 380 -5.02 -24.69 -0.37
C ASN A 380 -6.30 -25.34 -0.94
N ASN A 381 -6.89 -24.77 -2.00
CA ASN A 381 -7.23 -25.64 -3.15
C ASN A 381 -6.12 -25.51 -4.20
N SER A 382 -5.04 -26.27 -4.00
CA SER A 382 -4.19 -26.71 -5.09
C SER A 382 -4.92 -27.80 -5.88
N GLU A 383 -6.03 -27.41 -6.51
CA GLU A 383 -6.66 -28.25 -7.53
C GLU A 383 -5.63 -28.42 -8.64
N ARG A 384 -5.12 -29.66 -8.76
CA ARG A 384 -4.24 -30.08 -9.83
C ARG A 384 -5.06 -30.09 -11.13
N VAL A 385 -5.23 -28.91 -11.74
CA VAL A 385 -5.55 -28.82 -13.17
C VAL A 385 -4.30 -29.27 -13.92
N ALA A 386 -4.16 -30.59 -14.01
CA ALA A 386 -3.22 -31.22 -14.93
C ALA A 386 -3.77 -31.03 -16.35
N HIS A 387 -2.97 -30.40 -17.18
CA HIS A 387 -3.07 -30.36 -18.63
C HIS A 387 -1.72 -30.85 -19.19
#